data_AF-A0A7C3VTU0-F1
#
_entry.id   AF-A0A7C3VTU0-F1
#
_cell.length_a   1.000
_cell.length_b   1.000
_cell.length_c   1.000
_cell.angle_alpha   90.00
_cell.angle_beta   90.00
_cell.angle_gamma   90.00
#
_symmetry.space_group_name_H-M   'P 1'
#
loop_
_entity.id
_entity.type
_entity.pdbx_description
1 polymer ?
#
loop_
_entity_poly.entity_id
_entity_poly.type
_entity_poly.pdbx_seq_one_letter_code
_entity_poly.pdbx_strand_id
1 'polypeptide(L)'
;MTTAGSSSSAYQGGESGESGESGDWYSYDGNGNDDWDHLTGSSWDDVIQNSQERNDLLTAFDDDFYRQSNPDVDLAVSQGQVASCLEHFLLYGSQEGRAPNSLFDEPYYLSTNPDVAAAVSQGAFNSGFEHFVSCGAQEGRDPCEGFDSEYYLTQNPDVAAAVNSGAISSGFAHYMAHGQFEGRSAHQ
;
A
#
# COMPACT_ATOMS: atom_id res chain seq x y z
N MET A 1 -14.51 -69.62 45.62
CA MET A 1 -13.83 -68.47 44.99
C MET A 1 -14.93 -67.49 44.57
N THR A 2 -15.30 -66.59 45.51
CA THR A 2 -15.08 -65.10 45.45
C THR A 2 -16.06 -64.41 44.49
N THR A 3 -17.25 -63.95 44.94
CA THR A 3 -17.63 -62.69 45.66
C THR A 3 -17.96 -61.50 44.76
N ALA A 4 -19.16 -60.94 45.01
CA ALA A 4 -19.58 -59.52 44.88
C ALA A 4 -19.60 -58.91 43.46
N GLY A 5 -20.44 -57.92 43.13
CA GLY A 5 -21.38 -57.13 43.91
C GLY A 5 -21.99 -56.05 43.01
N SER A 6 -23.10 -55.51 43.48
CA SER A 6 -23.93 -54.43 42.94
C SER A 6 -23.16 -53.20 42.43
N SER A 7 -23.76 -52.46 41.48
CA SER A 7 -24.37 -51.13 41.72
C SER A 7 -24.45 -50.27 40.44
N SER A 8 -25.59 -49.61 40.32
CA SER A 8 -25.88 -48.50 39.40
C SER A 8 -24.95 -47.30 39.65
N SER A 9 -24.49 -46.62 38.59
CA SER A 9 -24.10 -45.21 38.65
C SER A 9 -24.04 -44.64 37.24
N ALA A 10 -24.89 -43.65 36.98
CA ALA A 10 -24.79 -42.76 35.83
C ALA A 10 -23.63 -41.79 36.08
N TYR A 11 -22.69 -41.71 35.14
CA TYR A 11 -21.83 -40.55 34.94
C TYR A 11 -21.46 -40.48 33.45
N GLN A 12 -22.08 -39.53 32.76
CA GLN A 12 -21.54 -38.97 31.52
C GLN A 12 -20.38 -38.05 31.92
N GLY A 13 -19.21 -38.25 31.32
CA GLY A 13 -18.04 -37.40 31.46
C GLY A 13 -16.80 -38.05 30.89
N GLY A 14 -16.20 -37.43 29.86
CA GLY A 14 -14.96 -37.89 29.23
C GLY A 14 -14.76 -37.30 27.84
N GLU A 15 -14.23 -36.08 27.81
CA GLU A 15 -13.75 -35.34 26.63
C GLU A 15 -12.65 -36.09 25.85
N SER A 16 -12.60 -35.91 24.52
CA SER A 16 -11.34 -35.79 23.76
C SER A 16 -11.60 -35.50 22.26
N GLY A 17 -11.00 -34.40 21.78
CA GLY A 17 -10.63 -34.11 20.38
C GLY A 17 -11.79 -33.84 19.41
N GLU A 18 -11.85 -32.78 18.62
CA GLU A 18 -10.89 -31.76 18.20
C GLU A 18 -11.75 -30.55 17.78
N SER A 19 -11.48 -29.41 18.40
CA SER A 19 -11.82 -28.11 17.84
C SER A 19 -10.93 -27.88 16.61
N GLY A 20 -11.49 -28.07 15.43
CA GLY A 20 -10.92 -27.57 14.19
C GLY A 20 -11.40 -26.14 13.93
N GLU A 21 -11.06 -25.21 14.81
CA GLU A 21 -10.96 -23.79 14.44
C GLU A 21 -9.78 -23.66 13.48
N SER A 22 -10.01 -23.09 12.29
CA SER A 22 -9.01 -22.35 11.51
C SER A 22 -9.69 -21.74 10.28
N GLY A 23 -9.56 -20.46 9.95
CA GLY A 23 -8.73 -19.41 10.54
C GLY A 23 -9.53 -18.13 10.64
N ASP A 24 -9.67 -17.64 11.87
CA ASP A 24 -9.86 -16.23 12.13
C ASP A 24 -8.60 -15.51 11.63
N TRP A 25 -8.72 -14.84 10.48
CA TRP A 25 -7.61 -14.10 9.87
C TRP A 25 -7.35 -12.72 10.49
N TYR A 26 -7.98 -12.41 11.63
CA TYR A 26 -7.65 -11.22 12.41
C TYR A 26 -7.84 -11.51 13.90
N SER A 27 -6.86 -12.18 14.52
CA SER A 27 -6.71 -12.07 15.97
C SER A 27 -6.09 -10.71 16.26
N TYR A 28 -6.92 -9.69 16.43
CA TYR A 28 -6.55 -8.48 17.16
C TYR A 28 -6.15 -8.91 18.56
N ASP A 29 -4.85 -9.05 18.80
CA ASP A 29 -4.39 -9.16 20.17
C ASP A 29 -4.65 -7.81 20.84
N GLY A 30 -5.34 -7.82 21.97
CA GLY A 30 -5.80 -6.59 22.62
C GLY A 30 -4.69 -5.72 23.21
N ASN A 31 -3.43 -5.87 22.76
CA ASN A 31 -2.27 -5.15 23.27
C ASN A 31 -1.75 -4.07 22.32
N GLY A 32 -2.29 -3.96 21.10
CA GLY A 32 -1.93 -2.87 20.17
C GLY A 32 -0.46 -2.87 19.77
N ASN A 33 0.19 -4.04 19.80
CA ASN A 33 1.62 -4.20 19.56
C ASN A 33 1.83 -5.26 18.47
N ASP A 34 1.12 -5.11 17.36
CA ASP A 34 1.34 -5.82 16.09
C ASP A 34 2.50 -5.14 15.35
N ASP A 35 3.65 -5.09 16.02
CA ASP A 35 4.70 -4.13 15.72
C ASP A 35 5.67 -4.67 14.66
N TRP A 36 5.26 -4.54 13.39
CA TRP A 36 6.18 -4.47 12.24
C TRP A 36 6.92 -3.11 12.17
N ASP A 37 6.61 -2.20 13.11
CA ASP A 37 6.81 -0.75 13.08
C ASP A 37 8.19 -0.30 13.66
N HIS A 38 8.93 -1.20 14.32
CA HIS A 38 10.17 -0.82 15.02
C HIS A 38 11.48 -0.88 14.20
N LEU A 39 11.47 -1.14 12.89
CA LEU A 39 12.72 -1.40 12.16
C LEU A 39 13.26 -0.28 11.24
N THR A 40 12.47 0.69 10.79
CA THR A 40 12.97 1.64 9.75
C THR A 40 12.84 3.13 10.09
N GLY A 41 11.88 3.55 10.93
CA GLY A 41 11.71 4.97 11.25
C GLY A 41 11.30 5.85 10.06
N SER A 42 10.82 5.22 8.99
CA SER A 42 10.09 5.80 7.86
C SER A 42 9.28 4.64 7.27
N SER A 43 8.00 4.59 7.60
CA SER A 43 7.07 3.55 7.21
C SER A 43 5.87 4.21 6.55
N TRP A 44 5.11 3.44 5.77
CA TRP A 44 3.79 3.85 5.30
C TRP A 44 2.91 4.41 6.44
N ASP A 45 3.22 4.11 7.71
CA ASP A 45 2.64 4.75 8.89
C ASP A 45 2.78 6.28 8.91
N ASP A 46 3.94 6.83 8.57
CA ASP A 46 4.14 8.28 8.50
C ASP A 46 3.29 8.89 7.37
N VAL A 47 3.28 8.24 6.22
CA VAL A 47 2.45 8.62 5.06
C VAL A 47 0.97 8.58 5.40
N ILE A 48 0.51 7.53 6.07
CA ILE A 48 -0.90 7.32 6.42
C ILE A 48 -1.36 8.30 7.50
N GLN A 49 -0.48 8.66 8.45
CA GLN A 49 -0.77 9.61 9.51
C GLN A 49 -0.85 11.05 8.98
N ASN A 50 -0.04 11.42 7.99
CA ASN A 50 -0.15 12.71 7.32
C ASN A 50 -1.35 12.74 6.37
N SER A 51 -2.30 13.65 6.60
CA SER A 51 -3.53 13.69 5.78
C SER A 51 -3.31 14.04 4.32
N GLN A 52 -2.28 14.83 3.99
CA GLN A 52 -1.99 15.20 2.61
C GLN A 52 -1.31 14.03 1.89
N GLU A 53 -0.26 13.45 2.49
CA GLU A 53 0.47 12.32 1.90
C GLU A 53 -0.44 11.08 1.75
N ARG A 54 -1.33 10.82 2.72
CA ARG A 54 -2.36 9.79 2.56
C ARG A 54 -3.29 10.07 1.38
N ASN A 55 -3.72 11.31 1.16
CA ASN A 55 -4.56 11.64 0.01
C ASN A 55 -3.79 11.47 -1.30
N ASP A 56 -2.50 11.81 -1.30
CA ASP A 56 -1.62 11.63 -2.45
C ASP A 56 -1.40 10.14 -2.75
N LEU A 57 -1.22 9.30 -1.72
CA LEU A 57 -1.19 7.85 -1.83
C LEU A 57 -2.47 7.32 -2.46
N LEU A 58 -3.64 7.71 -1.94
CA LEU A 58 -4.93 7.26 -2.46
C LEU A 58 -5.20 7.75 -3.89
N THR A 59 -4.61 8.87 -4.28
CA THR A 59 -4.69 9.40 -5.65
C THR A 59 -3.72 8.66 -6.59
N ALA A 60 -2.55 8.28 -6.09
CA ALA A 60 -1.52 7.59 -6.85
C ALA A 60 -1.72 6.07 -6.89
N PHE A 61 -2.52 5.48 -6.02
CA PHE A 61 -2.81 4.05 -6.06
C PHE A 61 -4.05 3.75 -6.92
N ASP A 62 -3.86 3.07 -8.04
CA ASP A 62 -4.93 2.64 -8.92
C ASP A 62 -5.33 1.21 -8.58
N ASP A 63 -6.39 1.09 -7.77
CA ASP A 63 -6.91 -0.18 -7.27
C ASP A 63 -7.38 -1.11 -8.40
N ASP A 64 -7.93 -0.57 -9.49
CA ASP A 64 -8.36 -1.35 -10.65
C ASP A 64 -7.17 -1.85 -11.47
N PHE A 65 -6.18 -1.00 -11.70
CA PHE A 65 -4.93 -1.38 -12.34
C PHE A 65 -4.20 -2.46 -11.53
N TYR A 66 -4.12 -2.29 -10.21
CA TYR A 66 -3.40 -3.20 -9.34
C TYR A 66 -4.07 -4.58 -9.30
N ARG A 67 -5.40 -4.65 -9.18
CA ARG A 67 -6.15 -5.91 -9.28
C ARG A 67 -5.90 -6.64 -10.59
N GLN A 68 -6.02 -5.92 -11.71
CA GLN A 68 -5.89 -6.51 -13.05
C GLN A 68 -4.48 -7.01 -13.32
N SER A 69 -3.48 -6.30 -12.81
CA SER A 69 -2.06 -6.66 -12.97
C SER A 69 -1.62 -7.77 -12.02
N ASN A 70 -2.35 -7.97 -10.92
CA ASN A 70 -2.03 -8.91 -9.85
C ASN A 70 -3.23 -9.82 -9.49
N PRO A 71 -3.61 -10.78 -10.37
CA PRO A 71 -4.76 -11.65 -10.13
C PRO A 71 -4.64 -12.53 -8.87
N ASP A 72 -3.42 -12.79 -8.40
CA ASP A 72 -3.14 -13.46 -7.14
C ASP A 72 -3.61 -12.65 -5.94
N VAL A 73 -3.39 -11.34 -5.96
CA VAL A 73 -3.84 -10.41 -4.91
C VAL A 73 -5.34 -10.21 -4.98
N ASP A 74 -5.91 -10.06 -6.18
CA ASP A 74 -7.36 -9.96 -6.36
C ASP A 74 -8.08 -11.19 -5.78
N LEU A 75 -7.54 -12.39 -6.03
CA LEU A 75 -8.05 -13.62 -5.44
C LEU A 75 -7.95 -13.60 -3.91
N ALA A 76 -6.82 -13.19 -3.34
CA ALA A 76 -6.62 -13.12 -1.89
C ALA A 76 -7.61 -12.14 -1.23
N VAL A 77 -7.86 -10.98 -1.85
CA VAL A 77 -8.85 -10.00 -1.40
C VAL A 77 -10.27 -10.57 -1.48
N SER A 78 -10.63 -11.23 -2.59
CA SER A 78 -11.95 -11.85 -2.75
C SER A 78 -12.24 -12.97 -1.73
N GLN A 79 -11.18 -13.61 -1.22
CA GLN A 79 -11.25 -14.65 -0.20
C GLN A 79 -11.17 -14.10 1.23
N GLY A 80 -10.99 -12.79 1.40
CA GLY A 80 -10.82 -12.16 2.72
C GLY A 80 -9.51 -12.51 3.40
N GLN A 81 -8.49 -12.93 2.66
CA GLN A 81 -7.14 -13.23 3.17
C GLN A 81 -6.30 -11.95 3.34
N VAL A 82 -6.62 -10.91 2.57
CA VAL A 82 -6.07 -9.55 2.69
C VAL A 82 -7.25 -8.59 2.63
N ALA A 83 -7.23 -7.50 3.40
CA ALA A 83 -8.38 -6.59 3.49
C ALA A 83 -8.55 -5.76 2.21
N SER A 84 -7.46 -5.40 1.53
CA SER A 84 -7.52 -4.63 0.27
C SER A 84 -6.25 -4.78 -0.58
N CYS A 85 -6.33 -4.39 -1.86
CA CYS A 85 -5.15 -4.32 -2.73
C CYS A 85 -4.17 -3.24 -2.27
N LEU A 86 -4.68 -2.11 -1.75
CA LEU A 86 -3.83 -1.07 -1.17
C LEU A 86 -3.04 -1.65 0.02
N GLU A 87 -3.70 -2.32 0.96
CA GLU A 87 -3.02 -2.95 2.10
C GLU A 87 -1.94 -3.93 1.63
N HIS A 88 -2.27 -4.82 0.67
CA HIS A 88 -1.26 -5.71 0.10
C HIS A 88 -0.07 -4.93 -0.47
N PHE A 89 -0.33 -3.86 -1.22
CA PHE A 89 0.73 -3.08 -1.85
C PHE A 89 1.64 -2.40 -0.83
N LEU A 90 1.06 -1.82 0.22
CA LEU A 90 1.81 -1.15 1.29
C LEU A 90 2.66 -2.16 2.08
N LEU A 91 2.12 -3.33 2.39
CA LEU A 91 2.83 -4.36 3.16
C LEU A 91 3.87 -5.14 2.35
N TYR A 92 3.58 -5.42 1.08
CA TYR A 92 4.37 -6.35 0.27
C TYR A 92 4.65 -5.83 -1.15
N GLY A 93 3.63 -5.33 -1.84
CA GLY A 93 3.70 -5.06 -3.27
C GLY A 93 4.78 -4.07 -3.69
N SER A 94 5.00 -3.02 -2.91
CA SER A 94 6.07 -2.03 -3.17
C SER A 94 7.46 -2.66 -3.15
N GLN A 95 7.77 -3.50 -2.17
CA GLN A 95 9.04 -4.22 -2.06
C GLN A 95 9.18 -5.35 -3.08
N GLU A 96 8.06 -5.93 -3.52
CA GLU A 96 8.01 -6.90 -4.62
C GLU A 96 8.18 -6.25 -5.99
N GLY A 97 8.26 -4.92 -6.07
CA GLY A 97 8.39 -4.16 -7.32
C GLY A 97 7.11 -4.16 -8.16
N ARG A 98 5.94 -4.39 -7.55
CA ARG A 98 4.65 -4.31 -8.23
C ARG A 98 4.28 -2.85 -8.46
N ALA A 99 3.85 -2.50 -9.67
CA ALA A 99 3.47 -1.13 -9.98
C ALA A 99 2.12 -0.75 -9.32
N PRO A 100 2.02 0.41 -8.63
CA PRO A 100 0.77 0.86 -8.00
C PRO A 100 -0.21 1.50 -8.97
N ASN A 101 0.27 1.95 -10.14
CA ASN A 101 -0.50 2.55 -11.22
C ASN A 101 0.28 2.44 -12.53
N SER A 102 -0.31 2.89 -13.64
CA SER A 102 0.29 2.83 -14.98
C SER A 102 1.40 3.86 -15.27
N LEU A 103 1.60 4.84 -14.38
CA LEU A 103 2.50 5.99 -14.52
C LEU A 103 3.55 6.08 -13.41
N PHE A 104 3.81 4.98 -12.71
CA PHE A 104 4.91 4.87 -11.78
C PHE A 104 5.74 3.64 -12.10
N ASP A 105 7.02 3.86 -12.37
CA ASP A 105 8.00 2.82 -12.66
C ASP A 105 9.14 2.92 -11.63
N GLU A 106 9.15 1.97 -10.70
CA GLU A 106 10.12 1.93 -9.60
C GLU A 106 11.58 1.83 -10.10
N PRO A 107 11.95 0.89 -11.00
CA PRO A 107 13.27 0.87 -11.62
C PRO A 107 13.67 2.20 -12.27
N TYR A 108 12.78 2.80 -13.05
CA TYR A 108 13.04 4.11 -13.66
C TYR A 108 13.32 5.15 -12.58
N TYR A 109 12.38 5.30 -11.64
CA TYR A 109 12.44 6.32 -10.60
C TYR A 109 13.70 6.24 -9.75
N LEU A 110 14.11 5.04 -9.33
CA LEU A 110 15.35 4.85 -8.56
C LEU A 110 16.60 5.08 -9.41
N SER A 111 16.57 4.74 -10.70
CA SER A 111 17.72 4.95 -11.60
C SER A 111 17.94 6.43 -11.93
N THR A 112 16.87 7.21 -12.04
CA THR A 112 16.92 8.66 -12.30
C THR A 112 17.14 9.48 -11.04
N ASN A 113 16.90 8.90 -9.87
CA ASN A 113 17.03 9.55 -8.56
C ASN A 113 18.00 8.77 -7.64
N PRO A 114 19.33 8.84 -7.87
CA PRO A 114 20.32 8.06 -7.11
C PRO A 114 20.34 8.37 -5.61
N ASP A 115 19.96 9.59 -5.22
CA ASP A 115 19.80 9.99 -3.82
C ASP A 115 18.65 9.24 -3.14
N VAL A 116 17.54 9.04 -3.86
CA VAL A 116 16.41 8.24 -3.39
C VAL A 116 16.77 6.76 -3.34
N ALA A 117 17.44 6.23 -4.36
CA ALA A 117 17.95 4.86 -4.34
C ALA A 117 18.88 4.61 -3.13
N ALA A 118 19.75 5.58 -2.81
CA ALA A 118 20.58 5.51 -1.63
C ALA A 118 19.76 5.54 -0.33
N ALA A 119 18.73 6.39 -0.24
CA ALA A 119 17.84 6.47 0.92
C ALA A 119 17.04 5.16 1.14
N VAL A 120 16.50 4.57 0.07
CA VAL A 120 15.82 3.27 0.11
C VAL A 120 16.77 2.17 0.56
N SER A 121 17.99 2.11 0.01
CA SER A 121 18.99 1.11 0.42
C SER A 121 19.45 1.24 1.89
N GLN A 122 19.29 2.43 2.47
CA GLN A 122 19.60 2.71 3.87
C GLN A 122 18.39 2.50 4.80
N GLY A 123 17.23 2.14 4.25
CA GLY A 123 15.99 1.95 5.00
C GLY A 123 15.30 3.25 5.43
N ALA A 124 15.65 4.39 4.84
CA ALA A 124 14.96 5.66 5.07
C ALA A 124 13.64 5.78 4.29
N PHE A 125 13.41 4.88 3.33
CA PHE A 125 12.13 4.65 2.66
C PHE A 125 12.06 3.16 2.32
N ASN A 126 10.88 2.56 2.34
CA ASN A 126 10.66 1.17 1.93
C ASN A 126 10.72 0.99 0.41
N SER A 127 10.42 2.05 -0.35
CA SER A 127 10.44 2.06 -1.81
C SER A 127 10.62 3.47 -2.38
N GLY A 128 10.98 3.54 -3.66
CA GLY A 128 10.93 4.77 -4.44
C GLY A 128 9.52 5.34 -4.53
N PHE A 129 8.49 4.49 -4.61
CA PHE A 129 7.10 4.95 -4.58
C PHE A 129 6.72 5.67 -3.29
N GLU A 130 7.15 5.16 -2.13
CA GLU A 130 6.95 5.84 -0.85
C GLU A 130 7.58 7.22 -0.86
N HIS A 131 8.86 7.32 -1.26
CA HIS A 131 9.50 8.63 -1.43
C HIS A 131 8.72 9.52 -2.41
N PHE A 132 8.24 8.98 -3.53
CA PHE A 132 7.53 9.77 -4.53
C PHE A 132 6.25 10.39 -3.96
N VAL A 133 5.46 9.62 -3.22
CA VAL A 133 4.24 10.09 -2.57
C VAL A 133 4.55 11.11 -1.47
N SER A 134 5.54 10.84 -0.61
CA SER A 134 5.88 11.75 0.50
C SER A 134 6.51 13.06 0.03
N CYS A 135 7.35 13.01 -1.00
CA CYS A 135 8.23 14.12 -1.38
C CYS A 135 8.34 14.31 -2.90
N GLY A 136 8.59 13.23 -3.64
CA GLY A 136 9.05 13.31 -5.04
C GLY A 136 8.09 14.03 -5.99
N ALA A 137 6.78 13.82 -5.84
CA ALA A 137 5.79 14.49 -6.67
C ALA A 137 5.77 16.01 -6.45
N GLN A 138 5.96 16.47 -5.21
CA GLN A 138 6.05 17.90 -4.86
C GLN A 138 7.39 18.51 -5.28
N GLU A 139 8.45 17.71 -5.27
CA GLU A 139 9.78 18.07 -5.79
C GLU A 139 9.81 18.15 -7.33
N GLY A 140 8.74 17.71 -8.01
CA GLY A 140 8.67 17.68 -9.47
C GLY A 140 9.51 16.59 -10.10
N ARG A 141 9.76 15.48 -9.39
CA ARG A 141 10.47 14.32 -9.94
C ARG A 141 9.54 13.49 -10.82
N ASP A 142 10.07 13.02 -11.93
CA ASP A 142 9.30 12.24 -12.89
C ASP A 142 9.15 10.78 -12.43
N PRO A 143 7.92 10.24 -12.31
CA PRO A 143 7.66 8.90 -11.81
C PRO A 143 7.89 7.80 -12.84
N CYS A 144 7.87 8.13 -14.13
CA CYS A 144 8.14 7.23 -15.26
C CYS A 144 8.51 8.05 -16.51
N GLU A 145 8.95 7.39 -17.58
CA GLU A 145 9.18 8.05 -18.88
C GLU A 145 7.91 8.67 -19.48
N GLY A 146 6.73 8.18 -19.11
CA GLY A 146 5.43 8.61 -19.62
C GLY A 146 4.84 9.84 -18.92
N PHE A 147 5.53 10.42 -17.94
CA PHE A 147 5.06 11.61 -17.23
C PHE A 147 6.23 12.57 -16.97
N ASP A 148 6.16 13.75 -17.58
CA ASP A 148 7.11 14.84 -17.40
C ASP A 148 6.44 15.93 -16.57
N SER A 149 6.89 16.06 -15.32
CA SER A 149 6.31 16.94 -14.31
C SER A 149 6.47 18.42 -14.69
N GLU A 150 7.63 18.79 -15.23
CA GLU A 150 7.91 20.16 -15.66
C GLU A 150 7.08 20.52 -16.88
N TYR A 151 7.03 19.65 -17.88
CA TYR A 151 6.21 19.82 -19.06
C TYR A 151 4.74 19.94 -18.69
N TYR A 152 4.23 19.05 -17.83
CA TYR A 152 2.83 19.05 -17.45
C TYR A 152 2.43 20.37 -16.80
N LEU A 153 3.22 20.89 -15.85
CA LEU A 153 2.94 22.17 -15.21
C LEU A 153 3.10 23.36 -16.18
N THR A 154 4.05 23.28 -17.11
CA THR A 154 4.26 24.32 -18.14
C THR A 154 3.09 24.41 -19.12
N GLN A 155 2.53 23.27 -19.54
CA GLN A 155 1.37 23.23 -20.44
C GLN A 155 0.04 23.55 -19.74
N ASN A 156 0.00 23.47 -18.41
CA ASN A 156 -1.21 23.64 -17.62
C ASN A 156 -1.03 24.73 -16.55
N PRO A 157 -1.01 26.02 -16.94
CA PRO A 157 -0.78 27.13 -16.00
C PRO A 157 -1.82 27.23 -14.88
N ASP A 158 -3.04 26.76 -15.10
CA ASP A 158 -4.10 26.64 -14.08
C ASP A 158 -3.71 25.66 -12.98
N VAL A 159 -3.16 24.51 -13.37
CA VAL A 159 -2.66 23.48 -12.43
C VAL A 159 -1.42 24.00 -11.72
N ALA A 160 -0.47 24.62 -12.44
CA ALA A 160 0.70 25.23 -11.82
C ALA A 160 0.34 26.29 -10.78
N ALA A 161 -0.66 27.13 -11.05
CA ALA A 161 -1.16 28.10 -10.08
C ALA A 161 -1.79 27.41 -8.85
N ALA A 162 -2.55 26.33 -9.05
CA ALA A 162 -3.14 25.56 -7.96
C ALA A 162 -2.07 24.91 -7.07
N VAL A 163 -1.05 24.30 -7.67
CA VAL A 163 0.11 23.72 -6.96
C VAL A 163 0.85 24.79 -6.16
N ASN A 164 1.17 25.93 -6.78
CA ASN A 164 1.86 27.04 -6.10
C ASN A 164 1.05 27.63 -4.93
N SER A 165 -0.27 27.53 -4.97
CA SER A 165 -1.15 27.98 -3.87
C SER A 165 -1.34 26.93 -2.77
N GLY A 166 -0.85 25.70 -2.97
CA GLY A 166 -1.09 24.56 -2.09
C GLY A 166 -2.51 23.99 -2.18
N ALA A 167 -3.29 24.35 -3.21
CA ALA A 167 -4.64 23.82 -3.42
C ALA A 167 -4.61 22.38 -3.96
N ILE A 168 -3.52 22.00 -4.64
CA ILE A 168 -3.23 20.64 -5.12
C ILE A 168 -1.77 20.36 -4.76
N SER A 169 -1.45 19.12 -4.40
CA SER A 169 -0.09 18.72 -4.00
C SER A 169 0.91 18.77 -5.14
N SER A 170 0.54 18.30 -6.34
CA SER A 170 1.46 18.20 -7.48
C SER A 170 0.72 18.17 -8.82
N GLY A 171 1.49 18.35 -9.91
CA GLY A 171 0.99 18.12 -11.27
C GLY A 171 0.55 16.67 -11.48
N PHE A 172 1.30 15.71 -10.91
CA PHE A 172 0.96 14.29 -10.97
C PHE A 172 -0.39 13.98 -10.32
N ALA A 173 -0.65 14.52 -9.12
CA ALA A 173 -1.92 14.34 -8.42
C ALA A 173 -3.10 14.89 -9.26
N HIS A 174 -2.94 16.07 -9.86
CA HIS A 174 -3.95 16.60 -10.78
C HIS A 174 -4.14 15.70 -12.00
N TYR A 175 -3.06 15.20 -12.59
CA TYR A 175 -3.15 14.35 -13.77
C TYR A 175 -3.91 13.05 -13.48
N MET A 176 -3.57 12.36 -12.39
CA MET A 176 -4.22 11.14 -11.94
C MET A 176 -5.72 11.36 -11.66
N ALA A 177 -6.07 12.45 -10.98
CA ALA A 177 -7.46 12.74 -10.62
C ALA A 177 -8.31 13.28 -11.80
N HIS A 178 -7.70 14.06 -12.70
CA HIS A 178 -8.42 14.87 -13.69
C HIS A 178 -7.75 14.86 -15.07
N GLY A 179 -6.46 15.15 -15.13
CA GLY A 179 -5.76 15.42 -16.39
C GLY A 179 -5.87 14.32 -17.44
N GLN A 180 -5.78 13.05 -17.03
CA GLN A 180 -5.95 11.91 -17.94
C GLN A 180 -7.37 11.83 -18.54
N PHE A 181 -8.39 12.24 -17.79
CA PHE A 181 -9.79 12.25 -18.23
C PHE A 181 -10.14 13.52 -19.02
N GLU A 182 -9.36 14.58 -18.86
CA GLU A 182 -9.46 15.83 -19.63
C GLU A 182 -8.70 15.78 -20.97
N GLY A 183 -7.93 14.71 -21.22
CA GLY A 183 -7.12 14.56 -22.43
C GLY A 183 -5.89 15.48 -22.47
N ARG A 184 -5.39 15.92 -21.29
CA ARG A 184 -4.16 16.70 -21.20
C ARG A 184 -2.96 15.79 -21.49
N SER A 185 -1.95 16.28 -22.20
CA SER A 185 -0.71 15.50 -22.44
C SER A 185 0.17 15.51 -21.20
N ALA A 186 0.65 14.34 -20.78
CA ALA A 186 1.56 14.18 -19.63
C ALA A 186 3.04 14.33 -19.99
N HIS A 187 3.40 14.22 -21.27
CA HIS A 187 4.78 14.32 -21.77
C HIS A 187 4.80 14.93 -23.18
N GLN A 188 6.01 15.26 -23.69
CA GLN A 188 6.26 15.78 -25.04
C GLN A 188 6.16 14.72 -26.15
#